data_AF-A0A103Q5M9-F1
#
_entry.id   AF-A0A103Q5M9-F1
#
_cell.length_a   1.000
_cell.length_b   1.000
_cell.length_c   1.000
_cell.angle_alpha   90.00
_cell.angle_beta   90.00
_cell.angle_gamma   90.00
#
_symmetry.space_group_name_H-M   'P 1'
#
loop_
_entity.id
_entity.type
_entity.pdbx_description
1 polymer ?
#
loop_
_entity_poly.entity_id
_entity_poly.type
_entity_poly.pdbx_seq_one_letter_code
_entity_poly.pdbx_strand_id
1 'polypeptide(L)'
;MDQIKHNYIQVDGLKLHVAEIGSQSAPPVLFFHGFPEISYTWRHQMIAVANAGYRAIAPDYRGYGLSDIPAEPEKTPHHVTVLNVSSSDMV
;
A
#
# COMPACT_ATOMS: atom_id res chain seq x y z
N MET A 1 8.19 -15.59 -1.51
CA MET A 1 7.47 -14.36 -1.96
C MET A 1 8.44 -13.19 -2.04
N ASP A 2 9.73 -13.48 -2.23
CA ASP A 2 10.84 -12.63 -1.74
C ASP A 2 11.09 -11.41 -2.65
N GLN A 3 10.25 -11.25 -3.68
CA GLN A 3 10.30 -10.16 -4.63
C GLN A 3 9.33 -9.02 -4.27
N ILE A 4 8.29 -9.28 -3.47
CA ILE A 4 7.40 -8.24 -2.98
C ILE A 4 8.08 -7.57 -1.79
N LYS A 5 8.43 -6.30 -1.96
CA LYS A 5 9.04 -5.47 -0.93
C LYS A 5 7.94 -4.94 -0.02
N HIS A 6 8.23 -4.88 1.27
CA HIS A 6 7.34 -4.33 2.27
C HIS A 6 7.99 -3.08 2.87
N ASN A 7 7.35 -1.94 2.64
CA ASN A 7 7.79 -0.64 3.12
C ASN A 7 6.72 -0.02 4.01
N TYR A 8 7.06 1.10 4.61
CA TYR A 8 6.13 1.91 5.39
C TYR A 8 6.19 3.36 4.93
N ILE A 9 5.04 4.02 4.97
CA ILE A 9 4.91 5.45 4.68
C ILE A 9 4.23 6.14 5.86
N GLN A 10 4.59 7.40 6.10
CA GLN A 10 3.95 8.22 7.13
C GLN A 10 2.83 9.06 6.51
N VAL A 11 1.62 8.92 7.05
CA VAL A 11 0.42 9.59 6.55
C VAL A 11 -0.39 10.06 7.75
N ASP A 12 -0.53 11.38 7.91
CA ASP A 12 -1.33 12.00 8.99
C ASP A 12 -0.99 11.45 10.40
N GLY A 13 0.30 11.21 10.65
CA GLY A 13 0.80 10.69 11.93
C GLY A 13 0.66 9.18 12.10
N LEU A 14 0.20 8.45 11.09
CA LEU A 14 0.11 6.98 11.08
C LEU A 14 1.17 6.38 10.17
N LYS A 15 1.80 5.31 10.65
CA LYS A 15 2.69 4.46 9.86
C LYS A 15 1.85 3.42 9.13
N LEU A 16 1.76 3.56 7.81
CA LEU A 16 1.00 2.63 6.96
C LEU A 16 1.94 1.68 6.23
N HIS A 17 1.60 0.40 6.22
CA HIS A 17 2.32 -0.64 5.47
C HIS A 17 1.94 -0.60 4.00
N VAL A 18 2.95 -0.81 3.15
CA VAL A 18 2.79 -0.90 1.70
C VAL A 18 3.56 -2.10 1.18
N ALA A 19 2.88 -3.01 0.48
CA ALA A 19 3.48 -4.04 -0.32
C ALA A 19 3.70 -3.54 -1.76
N GLU A 20 4.89 -3.75 -2.32
CA GLU A 20 5.26 -3.22 -3.63
C GLU A 20 6.12 -4.20 -4.43
N ILE A 21 5.90 -4.27 -5.74
CA ILE A 21 6.74 -5.00 -6.69
C ILE A 21 6.77 -4.32 -8.07
N GLY A 22 7.87 -4.48 -8.79
CA GLY A 22 8.10 -3.85 -10.10
C GLY A 22 9.15 -2.73 -10.03
N SER A 23 9.44 -2.12 -11.18
CA SER A 23 10.38 -0.99 -11.26
C SER A 23 9.76 0.28 -10.67
N GLN A 24 10.54 1.07 -9.91
CA GLN A 24 10.07 2.36 -9.43
C GLN A 24 9.73 3.35 -10.55
N SER A 25 10.37 3.21 -11.72
CA SER A 25 10.12 4.06 -12.91
C SER A 25 8.96 3.59 -13.79
N ALA A 26 8.36 2.43 -13.48
CA ALA A 26 7.23 1.90 -14.23
C ALA A 26 5.90 2.60 -13.82
N PRO A 27 4.89 2.66 -14.72
CA PRO A 27 3.60 3.23 -14.39
C PRO A 27 2.94 2.49 -13.20
N PRO A 28 2.39 3.20 -12.19
CA PRO A 28 1.84 2.58 -11.00
C PRO A 28 0.44 2.00 -11.23
N VAL A 29 0.17 0.88 -10.55
CA VAL A 29 -1.16 0.27 -10.39
C VAL A 29 -1.40 0.10 -8.90
N LEU A 30 -2.39 0.83 -8.39
CA LEU A 30 -2.76 0.83 -6.98
C LEU A 30 -3.89 -0.17 -6.71
N PHE A 31 -3.69 -1.03 -5.72
CA PHE A 31 -4.66 -2.02 -5.28
C PHE A 31 -5.31 -1.63 -3.97
N PHE A 32 -6.63 -1.83 -3.88
CA PHE A 32 -7.45 -1.51 -2.73
C PHE A 32 -8.11 -2.80 -2.24
N HIS A 33 -7.77 -3.27 -1.05
CA HIS A 33 -8.37 -4.47 -0.46
C HIS A 33 -9.78 -4.22 0.09
N GLY A 34 -10.59 -5.27 0.26
CA GLY A 34 -11.90 -5.19 0.89
C GLY A 34 -11.87 -5.47 2.39
N PHE A 35 -13.05 -5.81 2.93
CA PHE A 35 -13.20 -6.36 4.28
C PHE A 35 -13.57 -7.85 4.18
N PRO A 36 -12.98 -8.75 5.00
CA PRO A 36 -11.86 -8.56 5.94
C PRO A 36 -10.52 -8.98 5.29
N GLU A 37 -9.92 -8.10 4.50
CA GLU A 37 -8.73 -8.40 3.71
C GLU A 37 -7.54 -7.50 4.08
N ILE A 38 -6.37 -7.79 3.50
CA ILE A 38 -5.13 -6.99 3.59
C ILE A 38 -4.42 -7.00 2.23
N SER A 39 -3.31 -6.27 2.09
CA SER A 39 -2.46 -6.23 0.88
C SER A 39 -2.16 -7.60 0.28
N TYR A 40 -1.99 -8.63 1.13
CA TYR A 40 -1.71 -10.00 0.71
C TYR A 40 -2.79 -10.64 -0.19
N THR A 41 -4.03 -10.15 -0.17
CA THR A 41 -5.08 -10.60 -1.12
C THR A 41 -4.61 -10.45 -2.57
N TRP A 42 -3.87 -9.39 -2.87
CA TRP A 42 -3.47 -9.02 -4.23
C TRP A 42 -2.18 -9.69 -4.71
N ARG A 43 -1.56 -10.56 -3.92
CA ARG A 43 -0.22 -11.11 -4.20
C ARG A 43 -0.05 -11.70 -5.60
N HIS A 44 -1.09 -12.34 -6.15
CA HIS A 44 -1.07 -12.92 -7.49
C HIS A 44 -1.17 -11.86 -8.58
N GLN A 45 -2.08 -10.90 -8.40
CA GLN A 45 -2.29 -9.78 -9.33
C GLN A 45 -1.06 -8.86 -9.35
N MET A 46 -0.44 -8.62 -8.20
CA MET A 46 0.77 -7.82 -8.10
C MET A 46 1.92 -8.42 -8.92
N ILE A 47 2.15 -9.73 -8.82
CA ILE A 47 3.16 -10.43 -9.64
C ILE A 47 2.81 -10.33 -11.13
N ALA A 48 1.54 -10.55 -11.50
CA ALA A 48 1.11 -10.49 -12.90
C ALA A 48 1.30 -9.08 -13.50
N VAL A 49 0.93 -8.04 -12.76
CA VAL A 49 1.06 -6.64 -13.18
C VAL A 49 2.53 -6.22 -13.27
N ALA A 50 3.37 -6.65 -12.32
CA ALA A 50 4.82 -6.41 -12.38
C ALA A 50 5.46 -7.07 -13.61
N ASN A 51 5.11 -8.32 -13.91
CA ASN A 51 5.58 -9.03 -15.10
C ASN A 51 5.10 -8.39 -16.40
N ALA A 52 3.98 -7.64 -16.37
CA ALA A 52 3.48 -6.85 -17.48
C ALA A 52 4.18 -5.49 -17.63
N GLY A 53 5.20 -5.17 -16.81
CA GLY A 53 5.98 -3.94 -16.91
C GLY A 53 5.44 -2.76 -16.11
N TYR A 54 4.54 -2.99 -15.16
CA TYR A 54 3.98 -1.96 -14.27
C TYR A 54 4.58 -2.05 -12.86
N ARG A 55 4.35 -1.02 -12.06
CA ARG A 55 4.67 -1.00 -10.62
C ARG A 55 3.40 -1.29 -9.82
N ALA A 56 3.33 -2.44 -9.17
CA ALA A 56 2.18 -2.81 -8.34
C ALA A 56 2.37 -2.33 -6.91
N ILE A 57 1.36 -1.63 -6.36
CA ILE A 57 1.39 -1.04 -5.02
C ILE A 57 0.10 -1.46 -4.28
N ALA A 58 0.23 -2.08 -3.12
CA ALA A 58 -0.89 -2.53 -2.30
C ALA A 58 -0.67 -2.13 -0.83
N PRO A 59 -1.28 -1.02 -0.36
CA PRO A 59 -1.26 -0.62 1.04
C PRO A 59 -2.21 -1.48 1.90
N ASP A 60 -1.85 -1.66 3.17
CA ASP A 60 -2.82 -2.02 4.20
C ASP A 60 -3.50 -0.74 4.70
N TYR A 61 -4.84 -0.72 4.78
CA TYR A 61 -5.56 0.44 5.31
C TYR A 61 -5.22 0.70 6.77
N ARG A 62 -5.49 1.94 7.24
CA ARG A 62 -5.41 2.25 8.68
C ARG A 62 -6.21 1.23 9.50
N GLY A 63 -5.58 0.65 10.51
CA GLY A 63 -6.14 -0.40 11.35
C GLY A 63 -6.24 -1.79 10.74
N TYR A 64 -5.64 -2.03 9.56
CA TYR A 64 -5.55 -3.35 8.93
C TYR A 64 -4.10 -3.82 8.85
N GLY A 65 -3.93 -5.15 8.90
CA GLY A 65 -2.64 -5.80 8.65
C GLY A 65 -1.51 -5.23 9.49
N LEU A 66 -0.49 -4.69 8.82
CA LEU A 66 0.70 -4.11 9.44
C LEU A 66 0.66 -2.58 9.56
N SER A 67 -0.44 -1.94 9.18
CA SER A 67 -0.66 -0.50 9.35
C SER A 67 -1.10 -0.15 10.76
N ASP A 68 -0.72 1.04 11.21
CA ASP A 68 -1.11 1.55 12.52
C ASP A 68 -2.64 1.63 12.69
N ILE A 69 -3.07 1.35 13.91
CA ILE A 69 -4.45 1.59 14.35
C ILE A 69 -4.51 3.03 14.91
N PRO A 70 -5.44 3.87 14.44
CA PRO A 70 -5.62 5.21 15.00
C PRO A 70 -5.92 5.20 16.50
N ALA A 71 -5.44 6.19 17.23
CA ALA A 71 -5.68 6.31 18.67
C ALA A 71 -7.18 6.45 19.02
N GLU A 72 -7.95 7.11 18.16
CA GLU A 72 -9.41 7.24 18.27
C GLU A 72 -10.09 6.72 16.97
N PRO A 73 -10.26 5.40 16.82
CA PRO A 73 -10.79 4.80 15.60
C PRO A 73 -12.20 5.29 15.24
N GLU A 74 -13.04 5.59 16.23
CA GLU A 74 -14.42 6.04 16.04
C GLU A 74 -14.55 7.49 15.57
N LYS A 75 -13.52 8.32 15.80
CA LYS A 75 -13.49 9.74 15.37
C LYS A 75 -12.66 9.95 14.11
N THR A 76 -12.13 8.87 13.57
CA THR A 76 -11.31 8.88 12.37
C THR A 76 -12.17 9.26 11.15
N PRO A 77 -11.83 10.34 10.43
CA PRO A 77 -12.51 10.65 9.18
C PRO A 77 -12.18 9.61 8.12
N HIS A 78 -13.18 9.17 7.36
CA HIS A 78 -13.02 8.28 6.20
C HIS A 78 -12.51 9.04 4.95
N HIS A 79 -11.60 10.00 5.12
CA HIS A 79 -11.07 10.73 3.98
C HIS A 79 -10.11 9.82 3.20
N VAL A 80 -10.19 9.93 1.87
CA VAL A 80 -9.19 9.37 0.97
C VAL A 80 -8.03 10.36 0.93
N THR A 81 -6.88 10.00 1.52
CA THR A 81 -5.65 10.76 1.33
C THR A 81 -5.06 10.42 -0.04
N VAL A 82 -4.83 11.44 -0.86
CA VAL A 82 -4.09 11.27 -2.11
C VAL A 82 -2.62 11.10 -1.73
N LEU A 83 -2.15 9.86 -1.75
CA LEU A 83 -0.73 9.57 -1.66
C LEU A 83 -0.10 9.94 -2.98
N ASN A 84 0.67 11.02 -2.99
CA ASN A 84 1.50 11.34 -4.14
C ASN A 84 2.62 10.31 -4.15
N VAL A 85 2.54 9.30 -5.01
CA VAL A 85 3.60 8.29 -5.11
C VAL A 85 4.70 8.89 -6.00
N SER A 86 5.49 9.82 -5.45
CA SER A 86 6.70 10.30 -6.11
C SER A 86 7.89 9.44 -5.69
N SER A 87 8.92 9.35 -6.54
CA SER A 87 10.14 8.59 -6.23
C SER A 87 10.89 9.12 -5.00
N SER A 88 10.54 10.32 -4.51
CA SER A 88 11.15 10.98 -3.34
C SER A 88 10.47 10.70 -2.00
N ASP A 89 9.27 10.10 -1.97
CA ASP A 89 8.51 9.88 -0.73
C ASP A 89 8.83 8.54 -0.03
N MET A 90 9.90 7.85 -0.47
CA MET A 90 10.33 6.54 0.04
C MET A 90 11.76 6.55 0.59
N VAL A 91 12.13 7.59 1.34
CA VAL A 91 13.37 7.64 2.11
C VAL A 91 13.09 7.40 3.58
#